data_AF-A0A7C5H606-F1
#
_entry.id   AF-A0A7C5H606-F1
#
_cell.length_a   1.000
_cell.length_b   1.000
_cell.length_c   1.000
_cell.angle_alpha   90.00
_cell.angle_beta   90.00
_cell.angle_gamma   90.00
#
_symmetry.space_group_name_H-M   'P 1'
#
loop_
_entity.id
_entity.type
_entity.pdbx_description
1 polymer ?
#
loop_
_entity_poly.entity_id
_entity_poly.type
_entity_poly.pdbx_seq_one_letter_code
_entity_poly.pdbx_strand_id
1 'polypeptide(L)'
;MAKKYIDVMDTTFRDGFQSVFGGRVLMDDFFPAVEAAKNAGLTHFEFGGGARFQSLFFYLQENAFDMMDGFREIVGPDANLQVLSRGINTVMLDTGSREMIDLFAKMFAKHGTTTVRNFDALNDVNNLAFSAEAIKKHGMNHEAVVTMMDLPPGCKGAHDVAFYEKTLRNILDSGIEFDSVCF
;
A
#
# COMPACT_ATOMS: atom_id res chain seq x y z
N MET A 1 -1.59 -32.42 -9.74
CA MET A 1 -1.83 -30.96 -9.81
C MET A 1 -0.49 -30.28 -10.05
N ALA A 2 -0.43 -29.28 -10.93
CA ALA A 2 0.80 -28.48 -11.09
C ALA A 2 1.14 -27.78 -9.76
N LYS A 3 2.43 -27.62 -9.47
CA LYS A 3 2.88 -26.86 -8.29
C LYS A 3 2.39 -25.40 -8.44
N LYS A 4 1.72 -24.88 -7.42
CA LYS A 4 1.40 -23.45 -7.29
C LYS A 4 2.52 -22.79 -6.50
N TYR A 5 3.07 -21.70 -7.02
CA TYR A 5 4.04 -20.88 -6.30
C TYR A 5 3.31 -19.85 -5.46
N ILE A 6 3.84 -19.56 -4.28
CA ILE A 6 3.34 -18.51 -3.39
C ILE A 6 4.19 -17.28 -3.68
N ASP A 7 3.55 -16.20 -4.11
CA ASP A 7 4.20 -14.90 -4.21
C ASP A 7 4.36 -14.28 -2.82
N VAL A 8 5.48 -13.61 -2.58
CA VAL A 8 5.83 -13.03 -1.28
C VAL A 8 6.22 -11.57 -1.47
N MET A 9 5.50 -10.69 -0.79
CA MET A 9 5.84 -9.27 -0.72
C MET A 9 6.75 -9.00 0.47
N ASP A 10 7.90 -8.39 0.24
CA ASP A 10 8.79 -7.93 1.30
C ASP A 10 8.30 -6.58 1.87
N THR A 11 7.98 -6.55 3.16
CA THR A 11 7.52 -5.35 3.87
C THR A 11 8.62 -4.64 4.66
N THR A 12 9.87 -5.14 4.63
CA THR A 12 10.98 -4.61 5.44
C THR A 12 11.15 -3.10 5.25
N PHE A 13 11.11 -2.64 3.99
CA PHE A 13 11.45 -1.27 3.61
C PHE A 13 10.32 -0.24 3.81
N ARG A 14 9.12 -0.68 4.22
CA ARG A 14 7.98 0.20 4.54
C ARG A 14 7.40 -0.11 5.91
N ASP A 15 6.57 -1.14 6.04
CA ASP A 15 5.91 -1.48 7.30
C ASP A 15 6.91 -1.93 8.37
N GLY A 16 7.95 -2.69 7.99
CA GLY A 16 9.02 -3.10 8.90
C GLY A 16 9.70 -1.90 9.57
N PHE A 17 10.15 -0.93 8.78
CA PHE A 17 10.72 0.32 9.31
C PHE A 17 9.70 1.13 10.13
N GLN A 18 8.44 1.17 9.71
CA GLN A 18 7.39 1.88 10.43
C GLN A 18 7.14 1.27 11.82
N SER A 19 7.06 -0.06 11.91
CA SER A 19 6.79 -0.78 13.15
C SER A 19 7.96 -0.77 14.12
N VAL A 20 9.20 -0.89 13.63
CA VAL A 20 10.38 -1.05 14.48
C VAL A 20 11.08 0.29 14.78
N PHE A 21 11.19 1.16 13.77
CA PHE A 21 11.97 2.41 13.84
C PHE A 21 11.11 3.67 13.69
N GLY A 22 9.78 3.53 13.71
CA GLY A 22 8.87 4.65 13.50
C GLY A 22 8.99 5.31 12.12
N GLY A 23 9.51 4.58 11.12
CA GLY A 23 9.68 5.05 9.74
C GLY A 23 10.93 5.91 9.50
N ARG A 24 11.80 6.03 10.50
CA ARG A 24 12.97 6.94 10.53
C ARG A 24 14.26 6.25 10.14
N VAL A 25 14.32 5.77 8.90
CA VAL A 25 15.53 5.18 8.30
C VAL A 25 15.91 6.00 7.08
N LEU A 26 17.16 6.47 7.01
CA LEU A 26 17.67 7.27 5.89
C LEU A 26 17.83 6.40 4.64
N MET A 27 17.60 6.97 3.46
CA MET A 27 17.61 6.21 2.21
C MET A 27 18.96 5.55 1.92
N ASP A 28 20.06 6.28 2.12
CA ASP A 28 21.42 5.80 1.89
C ASP A 28 21.82 4.64 2.82
N ASP A 29 21.19 4.55 4.00
CA ASP A 29 21.47 3.49 4.97
C ASP A 29 20.86 2.14 4.55
N PHE A 30 19.71 2.13 3.86
CA PHE A 30 19.00 0.90 3.52
C PHE A 30 19.05 0.50 2.05
N PHE A 31 19.42 1.40 1.13
CA PHE A 31 19.56 1.07 -0.30
C PHE A 31 20.48 -0.13 -0.60
N PRO A 32 21.62 -0.33 0.08
CA PRO A 32 22.42 -1.55 -0.09
C PRO A 32 21.64 -2.83 0.25
N ALA A 33 20.71 -2.77 1.21
CA ALA A 33 19.85 -3.89 1.56
C ALA A 33 18.76 -4.13 0.51
N VAL A 34 18.24 -3.09 -0.15
CA VAL A 34 17.32 -3.23 -1.29
C VAL A 34 18.01 -3.96 -2.46
N GLU A 35 19.25 -3.59 -2.76
CA GLU A 35 20.03 -4.26 -3.80
C GLU A 35 20.28 -5.74 -3.45
N ALA A 36 20.64 -6.02 -2.20
CA ALA A 36 20.79 -7.39 -1.72
C ALA A 36 19.48 -8.20 -1.83
N ALA A 37 18.34 -7.61 -1.47
CA ALA A 37 17.02 -8.22 -1.56
C ALA A 37 16.63 -8.56 -3.01
N LYS A 38 16.86 -7.62 -3.94
CA LYS A 38 16.70 -7.85 -5.39
C LYS A 38 17.60 -8.99 -5.88
N ASN A 39 18.89 -8.98 -5.51
CA ASN A 39 19.85 -10.01 -5.92
C ASN A 39 19.51 -11.40 -5.35
N ALA A 40 18.79 -11.45 -4.22
CA ALA A 40 18.23 -12.69 -3.66
C ALA A 40 16.99 -13.20 -4.42
N GLY A 41 16.50 -12.46 -5.42
CA GLY A 41 15.39 -12.85 -6.28
C GLY A 41 14.03 -12.32 -5.83
N LEU A 42 13.97 -11.36 -4.90
CA LEU A 42 12.71 -10.71 -4.53
C LEU A 42 12.27 -9.75 -5.64
N THR A 43 10.99 -9.84 -6.00
CA THR A 43 10.38 -9.05 -7.08
C THR A 43 9.15 -8.27 -6.65
N HIS A 44 8.70 -8.43 -5.40
CA HIS A 44 7.51 -7.76 -4.88
C HIS A 44 7.88 -7.10 -3.55
N PHE A 45 7.82 -5.76 -3.54
CA PHE A 45 8.24 -4.95 -2.40
C PHE A 45 7.15 -3.98 -2.00
N GLU A 46 6.94 -3.86 -0.69
CA GLU A 46 6.29 -2.68 -0.14
C GLU A 46 7.35 -1.63 0.14
N PHE A 47 7.31 -0.52 -0.60
CA PHE A 47 8.45 0.41 -0.69
C PHE A 47 8.12 1.86 -0.31
N GLY A 48 6.83 2.20 -0.23
CA GLY A 48 6.40 3.59 -0.03
C GLY A 48 4.96 3.75 0.44
N GLY A 49 4.51 5.00 0.49
CA GLY A 49 3.19 5.34 1.05
C GLY A 49 3.16 5.29 2.58
N GLY A 50 1.94 5.23 3.14
CA GLY A 50 1.72 5.24 4.59
C GLY A 50 2.46 6.37 5.33
N ALA A 51 2.93 6.08 6.55
CA ALA A 51 3.70 7.05 7.34
C ALA A 51 5.12 7.26 6.80
N ARG A 52 5.64 6.33 5.97
CA ARG A 52 6.97 6.48 5.37
C ARG A 52 7.01 7.75 4.52
N PHE A 53 6.02 8.00 3.67
CA PHE A 53 5.95 9.23 2.86
C PHE A 53 6.11 10.50 3.70
N GLN A 54 5.43 10.58 4.84
CA GLN A 54 5.46 11.74 5.74
C GLN A 54 6.77 11.82 6.54
N SER A 55 7.31 10.68 6.97
CA SER A 55 8.50 10.62 7.82
C SER A 55 9.74 11.21 7.14
N LEU A 56 9.89 11.03 5.82
CA LEU A 56 11.01 11.64 5.08
C LEU A 56 11.01 13.16 5.21
N PHE A 57 9.85 13.78 5.03
CA PHE A 57 9.71 15.24 5.13
C PHE A 57 9.78 15.74 6.59
N PHE A 58 9.13 15.05 7.53
CA PHE A 58 9.01 15.54 8.91
C PHE A 58 10.27 15.32 9.75
N TYR A 59 11.01 14.24 9.51
CA TYR A 59 12.07 13.80 10.42
C TYR A 59 13.43 13.65 9.78
N LEU A 60 13.49 13.30 8.49
CA LEU A 60 14.75 12.96 7.83
C LEU A 60 15.29 14.06 6.91
N GLN A 61 14.46 15.06 6.58
CA GLN A 61 14.78 16.10 5.60
C GLN A 61 15.12 15.50 4.21
N GLU A 62 14.48 14.37 3.89
CA GLU A 62 14.58 13.68 2.61
C GLU A 62 13.32 13.92 1.77
N ASN A 63 13.43 13.77 0.45
CA ASN A 63 12.28 13.82 -0.45
C ASN A 63 11.74 12.42 -0.70
N ALA A 64 10.44 12.22 -0.45
CA ALA A 64 9.80 10.93 -0.65
C ALA A 64 9.83 10.43 -2.11
N PHE A 65 9.73 11.33 -3.07
CA PHE A 65 9.75 10.96 -4.49
C PHE A 65 11.16 10.59 -4.97
N ASP A 66 12.20 11.27 -4.48
CA ASP A 66 13.59 10.91 -4.79
C ASP A 66 13.91 9.51 -4.23
N MET A 67 13.40 9.18 -3.04
CA MET A 67 13.52 7.84 -2.46
C MET A 67 12.81 6.77 -3.31
N MET A 68 11.59 7.07 -3.79
CA MET A 68 10.85 6.16 -4.67
C MET A 68 11.58 5.91 -6.00
N ASP A 69 12.11 6.97 -6.61
CA ASP A 69 12.88 6.88 -7.86
C ASP A 69 14.17 6.07 -7.66
N GLY A 70 14.92 6.32 -6.59
CA GLY A 70 16.11 5.56 -6.23
C GLY A 70 15.81 4.08 -5.96
N PHE A 71 14.72 3.78 -5.24
CA PHE A 71 14.29 2.40 -5.01
C PHE A 71 13.99 1.70 -6.34
N ARG A 72 13.24 2.35 -7.24
CA ARG A 72 12.92 1.82 -8.58
C ARG A 72 14.17 1.60 -9.42
N GLU A 73 15.13 2.51 -9.39
CA GLU A 73 16.42 2.35 -10.08
C GLU A 73 17.16 1.09 -9.60
N ILE A 74 17.20 0.86 -8.30
CA ILE A 74 17.85 -0.31 -7.70
C ILE A 74 17.13 -1.60 -8.13
N VAL A 75 15.82 -1.73 -7.91
CA VAL A 75 15.11 -3.00 -8.15
C VAL A 75 14.84 -3.28 -9.62
N GLY A 76 14.84 -2.25 -10.48
CA GLY A 76 14.56 -2.35 -11.91
C GLY A 76 13.07 -2.28 -12.25
N PRO A 77 12.72 -2.23 -13.55
CA PRO A 77 11.35 -1.97 -14.02
C PRO A 77 10.36 -3.12 -13.77
N ASP A 78 10.85 -4.36 -13.67
CA ASP A 78 10.00 -5.55 -13.58
C ASP A 78 9.49 -5.84 -12.15
N ALA A 79 10.06 -5.17 -11.14
CA ALA A 79 9.62 -5.35 -9.76
C ALA A 79 8.21 -4.76 -9.53
N ASN A 80 7.34 -5.50 -8.86
CA ASN A 80 6.09 -5.00 -8.33
C ASN A 80 6.37 -4.13 -7.11
N LEU A 81 6.21 -2.82 -7.27
CA LEU A 81 6.39 -1.85 -6.20
C LEU A 81 5.04 -1.43 -5.65
N GLN A 82 4.77 -1.81 -4.41
CA GLN A 82 3.50 -1.65 -3.75
C GLN A 82 3.53 -0.57 -2.66
N VAL A 83 2.49 0.25 -2.60
CA VAL A 83 2.29 1.27 -1.55
C VAL A 83 0.99 1.05 -0.79
N LEU A 84 0.96 1.53 0.45
CA LEU A 84 -0.27 1.59 1.25
C LEU A 84 -0.93 2.98 1.13
N SER A 85 -2.23 2.97 0.82
CA SER A 85 -3.11 4.13 0.71
C SER A 85 -4.37 3.96 1.55
N ARG A 86 -4.81 5.01 2.25
CA ARG A 86 -6.06 5.01 3.04
C ARG A 86 -7.19 5.71 2.29
N GLY A 87 -7.89 5.01 1.40
CA GLY A 87 -9.12 5.48 0.74
C GLY A 87 -9.07 6.94 0.31
N ILE A 88 -9.99 7.76 0.84
CA ILE A 88 -10.09 9.20 0.57
C ILE A 88 -8.97 10.07 1.18
N ASN A 89 -8.17 9.53 2.10
CA ASN A 89 -7.03 10.22 2.68
C ASN A 89 -5.73 9.96 1.91
N THR A 90 -5.64 8.84 1.20
CA THR A 90 -4.42 8.34 0.56
C THR A 90 -3.22 8.29 1.52
N VAL A 91 -2.28 9.23 1.41
CA VAL A 91 -1.10 9.42 2.28
C VAL A 91 -1.17 10.74 3.07
N MET A 92 -2.28 11.46 2.96
CA MET A 92 -2.53 12.71 3.67
C MET A 92 -3.02 12.44 5.11
N LEU A 93 -2.81 13.41 6.00
CA LEU A 93 -3.26 13.33 7.39
C LEU A 93 -4.78 13.54 7.52
N ASP A 94 -5.40 14.24 6.58
CA ASP A 94 -6.82 14.54 6.53
C ASP A 94 -7.46 14.05 5.23
N THR A 95 -8.76 14.23 5.08
CA THR A 95 -9.54 13.83 3.91
C THR A 95 -9.10 14.66 2.70
N GLY A 96 -8.72 13.96 1.63
CA GLY A 96 -8.35 14.58 0.37
C GLY A 96 -9.56 15.00 -0.45
N SER A 97 -9.45 16.13 -1.14
CA SER A 97 -10.36 16.42 -2.25
C SER A 97 -10.12 15.45 -3.41
N ARG A 98 -11.06 15.39 -4.36
CA ARG A 98 -10.91 14.54 -5.56
C ARG A 98 -9.65 14.90 -6.35
N GLU A 99 -9.32 16.18 -6.44
CA GLU A 99 -8.11 16.66 -7.12
C GLU A 99 -6.84 16.15 -6.43
N MET A 100 -6.83 16.13 -5.09
CA MET A 100 -5.69 15.63 -4.32
C MET A 100 -5.53 14.10 -4.42
N ILE A 101 -6.63 13.36 -4.46
CA ILE A 101 -6.61 11.91 -4.66
C ILE A 101 -6.10 11.56 -6.07
N ASP A 102 -6.56 12.27 -7.11
CA ASP A 102 -6.04 12.09 -8.48
C ASP A 102 -4.57 12.47 -8.58
N LEU A 103 -4.15 13.56 -7.91
CA LEU A 103 -2.75 13.97 -7.86
C LEU A 103 -1.87 12.93 -7.17
N PHE A 104 -2.33 12.33 -6.07
CA PHE A 104 -1.65 11.22 -5.42
C PHE A 104 -1.42 10.08 -6.42
N ALA A 105 -2.48 9.60 -7.08
CA ALA A 105 -2.36 8.48 -8.01
C ALA A 105 -1.43 8.81 -9.19
N LYS A 106 -1.55 10.02 -9.75
CA LYS A 106 -0.69 10.50 -10.83
C LYS A 106 0.79 10.53 -10.44
N MET A 107 1.10 11.06 -9.26
CA MET A 107 2.48 11.19 -8.79
C MET A 107 3.07 9.82 -8.45
N PHE A 108 2.32 8.95 -7.77
CA PHE A 108 2.81 7.62 -7.40
C PHE A 108 3.06 6.74 -8.63
N ALA A 109 2.19 6.80 -9.65
CA ALA A 109 2.42 6.14 -10.93
C ALA A 109 3.69 6.67 -11.63
N LYS A 110 3.85 8.01 -11.67
CA LYS A 110 5.04 8.66 -12.24
C LYS A 110 6.35 8.19 -11.57
N HIS A 111 6.32 8.01 -10.25
CA HIS A 111 7.45 7.59 -9.43
C HIS A 111 7.52 6.07 -9.22
N GLY A 112 7.02 5.31 -10.19
CA GLY A 112 7.27 3.89 -10.31
C GLY A 112 6.44 2.98 -9.42
N THR A 113 5.34 3.45 -8.81
CA THR A 113 4.40 2.56 -8.12
C THR A 113 3.69 1.65 -9.13
N THR A 114 3.63 0.35 -8.84
CA THR A 114 2.92 -0.65 -9.65
C THR A 114 1.56 -0.97 -9.05
N THR A 115 1.48 -1.15 -7.73
CA THR A 115 0.27 -1.58 -7.03
C THR A 115 -0.03 -0.67 -5.86
N VAL A 116 -1.30 -0.31 -5.68
CA VAL A 116 -1.78 0.45 -4.53
C VAL A 116 -2.69 -0.44 -3.70
N ARG A 117 -2.22 -0.79 -2.49
CA ARG A 117 -3.05 -1.41 -1.46
C ARG A 117 -3.90 -0.34 -0.81
N ASN A 118 -5.20 -0.40 -1.06
CA ASN A 118 -6.14 0.66 -0.72
C ASN A 118 -7.16 0.16 0.29
N PHE A 119 -7.13 0.76 1.49
CA PHE A 119 -8.00 0.36 2.59
C PHE A 119 -8.81 1.52 3.14
N ASP A 120 -9.94 1.20 3.77
CA ASP A 120 -10.68 2.10 4.64
C ASP A 120 -10.65 1.54 6.06
N ALA A 121 -10.42 2.41 7.04
CA ALA A 121 -10.23 2.00 8.43
C ALA A 121 -11.49 1.37 9.04
N LEU A 122 -12.67 1.65 8.49
CA LEU A 122 -13.96 1.15 8.95
C LEU A 122 -14.63 0.21 7.93
N ASN A 123 -13.89 -0.21 6.90
CA ASN A 123 -14.41 -1.03 5.80
C ASN A 123 -15.58 -0.39 5.03
N ASP A 124 -15.63 0.95 4.92
CA ASP A 124 -16.58 1.63 4.05
C ASP A 124 -16.08 1.62 2.60
N VAL A 125 -16.68 0.76 1.78
CA VAL A 125 -16.32 0.58 0.36
C VAL A 125 -16.55 1.87 -0.46
N ASN A 126 -17.46 2.75 -0.03
CA ASN A 126 -17.69 4.01 -0.75
C ASN A 126 -16.46 4.94 -0.70
N ASN A 127 -15.67 4.85 0.37
CA ASN A 127 -14.43 5.61 0.52
C ASN A 127 -13.30 5.10 -0.40
N LEU A 128 -13.48 3.91 -0.97
CA LEU A 128 -12.54 3.32 -1.94
C LEU A 128 -12.89 3.65 -3.38
N ALA A 129 -14.14 3.99 -3.68
CA ALA A 129 -14.63 4.06 -5.06
C ALA A 129 -13.84 5.06 -5.94
N PHE A 130 -13.68 6.31 -5.46
CA PHE A 130 -12.97 7.32 -6.24
C PHE A 130 -11.45 7.12 -6.25
N SER A 131 -10.87 6.62 -5.16
CA SER A 131 -9.44 6.31 -5.11
C SER A 131 -9.10 5.14 -6.04
N ALA A 132 -9.95 4.11 -6.11
CA ALA A 132 -9.84 3.01 -7.06
C ALA A 132 -9.86 3.52 -8.51
N GLU A 133 -10.83 4.37 -8.87
CA GLU A 133 -10.92 4.98 -10.19
C GLU A 133 -9.63 5.74 -10.55
N ALA A 134 -9.11 6.55 -9.63
CA ALA A 134 -7.86 7.29 -9.82
C ALA A 134 -6.65 6.37 -10.00
N ILE A 135 -6.53 5.30 -9.18
CA ILE A 135 -5.44 4.31 -9.28
C ILE A 135 -5.45 3.66 -10.67
N LYS A 136 -6.60 3.16 -11.12
CA LYS A 136 -6.73 2.50 -12.43
C LYS A 136 -6.53 3.46 -13.58
N LYS A 137 -7.04 4.70 -13.48
CA LYS A 137 -6.85 5.77 -14.46
C LYS A 137 -5.38 6.05 -14.76
N HIS A 138 -4.50 5.97 -13.76
CA HIS A 138 -3.05 6.18 -13.92
C HIS A 138 -2.26 4.88 -14.14
N GLY A 139 -2.95 3.78 -14.47
CA GLY A 139 -2.32 2.54 -14.95
C GLY A 139 -1.72 1.64 -13.86
N MET A 140 -2.06 1.88 -12.59
CA MET A 140 -1.62 1.04 -11.47
C MET A 140 -2.64 -0.06 -11.16
N ASN A 141 -2.19 -1.11 -10.49
CA ASN A 141 -3.07 -2.12 -9.94
C ASN A 141 -3.71 -1.61 -8.64
N HIS A 142 -4.97 -1.95 -8.43
CA HIS A 142 -5.72 -1.66 -7.22
C HIS A 142 -5.93 -2.96 -6.42
N GLU A 143 -5.32 -3.04 -5.24
CA GLU A 143 -5.54 -4.12 -4.27
C GLU A 143 -6.48 -3.60 -3.18
N ALA A 144 -7.74 -4.04 -3.21
CA ALA A 144 -8.74 -3.65 -2.22
C ALA A 144 -8.54 -4.40 -0.91
N VAL A 145 -8.76 -3.76 0.24
CA VAL A 145 -8.47 -4.37 1.55
C VAL A 145 -9.74 -4.61 2.36
N VAL A 146 -9.85 -5.80 2.93
CA VAL A 146 -10.74 -6.12 4.05
C VAL A 146 -9.96 -5.90 5.34
N THR A 147 -10.16 -4.78 6.02
CA THR A 147 -9.42 -4.46 7.25
C THR A 147 -9.85 -5.38 8.38
N MET A 148 -8.93 -6.24 8.84
CA MET A 148 -9.15 -7.19 9.93
C MET A 148 -8.84 -6.58 11.30
N MET A 149 -9.67 -6.91 12.29
CA MET A 149 -9.64 -6.43 13.67
C MET A 149 -10.11 -7.57 14.56
N ASP A 150 -9.75 -7.55 15.84
CA ASP A 150 -10.32 -8.48 16.82
C ASP A 150 -10.84 -7.69 18.02
N LEU A 151 -11.76 -8.30 18.74
CA LEU A 151 -12.26 -7.76 19.98
C LEU A 151 -11.28 -8.01 21.12
N PRO A 152 -11.32 -7.18 22.19
CA PRO A 152 -10.57 -7.47 23.40
C PRO A 152 -10.90 -8.87 23.94
N PRO A 153 -9.95 -9.54 24.62
CA PRO A 153 -10.17 -10.87 25.17
C PRO A 153 -11.45 -10.96 26.00
N GLY A 154 -12.35 -11.87 25.64
CA GLY A 154 -13.62 -12.12 26.33
C GLY A 154 -14.84 -11.35 25.76
N CYS A 155 -14.62 -10.37 24.88
CA CYS A 155 -15.68 -9.70 24.14
C CYS A 155 -16.16 -10.56 22.95
N LYS A 156 -17.44 -10.43 22.57
CA LYS A 156 -18.07 -11.17 21.46
C LYS A 156 -19.07 -10.28 20.73
N GLY A 157 -19.43 -10.66 19.50
CA GLY A 157 -20.55 -10.06 18.76
C GLY A 157 -20.18 -9.06 17.68
N ALA A 158 -18.89 -8.91 17.35
CA ALA A 158 -18.40 -8.17 16.19
C ALA A 158 -17.13 -8.85 15.64
N HIS A 159 -16.71 -8.47 14.43
CA HIS A 159 -15.52 -8.98 13.76
C HIS A 159 -15.50 -10.52 13.62
N ASP A 160 -16.66 -11.13 13.40
CA ASP A 160 -16.77 -12.56 13.12
C ASP A 160 -16.61 -12.86 11.62
N VAL A 161 -16.64 -14.15 11.27
CA VAL A 161 -16.54 -14.59 9.87
C VAL A 161 -17.64 -13.97 9.00
N ALA A 162 -18.86 -13.88 9.51
CA ALA A 162 -19.99 -13.33 8.77
C ALA A 162 -19.82 -11.82 8.49
N PHE A 163 -19.23 -11.08 9.44
CA PHE A 163 -18.86 -9.68 9.25
C PHE A 163 -17.86 -9.52 8.10
N TYR A 164 -16.77 -10.29 8.10
CA TYR A 164 -15.75 -10.19 7.05
C TYR A 164 -16.21 -10.72 5.70
N GLU A 165 -17.04 -11.77 5.68
CA GLU A 165 -17.69 -12.23 4.45
C GLU A 165 -18.58 -11.12 3.86
N LYS A 166 -19.36 -10.44 4.70
CA LYS A 166 -20.19 -9.31 4.26
C LYS A 166 -19.33 -8.18 3.71
N THR A 167 -18.22 -7.83 4.35
CA THR A 167 -17.29 -6.81 3.84
C THR A 167 -16.71 -7.21 2.48
N LEU A 168 -16.26 -8.46 2.34
CA LEU A 168 -15.77 -8.98 1.07
C LEU A 168 -16.85 -8.88 -0.01
N ARG A 169 -18.07 -9.34 0.27
CA ARG A 169 -19.21 -9.24 -0.67
C ARG A 169 -19.50 -7.80 -1.06
N ASN A 170 -19.48 -6.87 -0.12
CA ASN A 170 -19.66 -5.44 -0.43
C ASN A 170 -18.59 -4.94 -1.42
N ILE A 171 -17.32 -5.37 -1.29
CA ILE A 171 -16.27 -5.03 -2.26
C ILE A 171 -16.60 -5.64 -3.62
N LEU A 172 -16.89 -6.95 -3.66
CA LEU A 172 -17.18 -7.68 -4.91
C LEU A 172 -18.40 -7.11 -5.65
N ASP A 173 -19.44 -6.71 -4.92
CA ASP A 173 -20.72 -6.25 -5.46
C ASP A 173 -20.74 -4.73 -5.71
N SER A 174 -19.72 -3.98 -5.25
CA SER A 174 -19.69 -2.51 -5.37
C SER A 174 -19.48 -2.01 -6.81
N GLY A 175 -18.95 -2.86 -7.68
CA GLY A 175 -18.56 -2.46 -9.04
C GLY A 175 -17.27 -1.61 -9.10
N ILE A 176 -16.55 -1.42 -7.99
CA ILE A 176 -15.22 -0.82 -8.05
C ILE A 176 -14.28 -1.76 -8.80
N GLU A 177 -13.39 -1.20 -9.61
CA GLU A 177 -12.38 -1.97 -10.31
C GLU A 177 -11.22 -2.30 -9.36
N PHE A 178 -10.85 -3.57 -9.23
CA PHE A 178 -9.73 -4.04 -8.44
C PHE A 178 -9.07 -5.24 -9.13
N ASP A 179 -7.77 -5.43 -8.88
CA ASP A 179 -6.96 -6.50 -9.44
C ASP A 179 -6.79 -7.67 -8.44
N SER A 180 -6.87 -7.37 -7.15
CA SER A 180 -6.77 -8.34 -6.07
C SER A 180 -7.45 -7.84 -4.78
N VAL A 181 -7.62 -8.74 -3.81
CA VAL A 181 -8.14 -8.44 -2.48
C VAL A 181 -7.16 -8.90 -1.42
N CYS A 182 -6.83 -8.04 -0.48
CA CYS A 182 -6.01 -8.32 0.70
C CYS A 182 -6.89 -8.35 1.96
N PHE A 183 -6.48 -9.16 2.94
CA PHE A 183 -7.05 -9.21 4.28
C PHE A 183 -5.99 -8.76 5.29
#